data_AF-A0A9W4DIP9-F1
#
_entry.id   AF-A0A9W4DIP9-F1
#
_cell.length_a   1.000
_cell.length_b   1.000
_cell.length_c   1.000
_cell.angle_alpha   90.00
_cell.angle_beta   90.00
_cell.angle_gamma   90.00
#
_symmetry.space_group_name_H-M   'P 1'
#
loop_
_entity.id
_entity.type
_entity.pdbx_description
1 polymer ?
#
loop_
_entity_poly.entity_id
_entity_poly.type
_entity_poly.pdbx_seq_one_letter_code
_entity_poly.pdbx_strand_id
1 'polypeptide(L)'
;MGRPAVGLWLPEKHEALDAAPWLEHFCDLEARSDGSIDVCVRNPSAVGLPYLQQAEGRFNLGPEVIDDGEQAAFPGLDTPPAAELVVFAYCSGPQEHRLLGHLALFLAERFGALIDFGGMLGYRYAGHCRTVEEKAARLAESRALVALLPGRVLEMPFEIEDGLYGYSHVGDREFLAAWLGHPDFRLI
;
A
#
# COMPACT_ATOMS: atom_id res chain seq x y z
N MET A 1 16.63 6.55 0.07
CA MET A 1 15.29 6.46 0.69
C MET A 1 14.45 5.58 -0.21
N GLY A 2 13.69 4.64 0.35
CA GLY A 2 12.81 3.77 -0.44
C GLY A 2 11.78 4.58 -1.21
N ARG A 3 11.33 4.02 -2.33
CA ARG A 3 10.18 4.54 -3.09
C ARG A 3 8.91 4.03 -2.41
N PRO A 4 7.91 4.89 -2.16
CA PRO A 4 6.72 4.42 -1.47
C PRO A 4 5.98 3.42 -2.34
N ALA A 5 5.54 2.35 -1.68
CA ALA A 5 4.80 1.28 -2.31
C ALA A 5 3.57 0.93 -1.47
N VAL A 6 2.63 0.25 -2.09
CA VAL A 6 1.45 -0.30 -1.44
C VAL A 6 1.03 -1.55 -2.20
N GLY A 7 0.81 -2.63 -1.45
CA GLY A 7 0.32 -3.90 -1.96
C GLY A 7 -1.20 -3.92 -2.01
N LEU A 8 -1.74 -4.59 -3.02
CA LEU A 8 -3.15 -4.88 -3.20
C LEU A 8 -3.32 -6.40 -3.13
N TRP A 9 -3.82 -6.88 -2.00
CA TRP A 9 -4.08 -8.29 -1.75
C TRP A 9 -5.43 -8.67 -2.35
N LEU A 10 -5.37 -9.44 -3.44
CA LEU A 10 -6.51 -9.73 -4.29
C LEU A 10 -7.23 -11.00 -3.84
N PRO A 11 -8.57 -11.02 -3.79
CA PRO A 11 -9.33 -12.24 -3.49
C PRO A 11 -9.30 -13.26 -4.63
N GLU A 12 -9.05 -12.79 -5.86
CA GLU A 12 -8.94 -13.59 -7.08
C GLU A 12 -7.68 -13.19 -7.85
N LYS A 13 -7.20 -14.05 -8.75
CA LYS A 13 -6.02 -13.72 -9.56
C LYS A 13 -6.39 -12.66 -10.60
N HIS A 14 -5.70 -11.52 -10.54
CA HIS A 14 -5.74 -10.48 -11.55
C HIS A 14 -4.33 -10.10 -11.99
N GLU A 15 -4.24 -9.65 -13.24
CA GLU A 15 -3.02 -9.06 -13.79
C GLU A 15 -3.10 -7.53 -13.74
N ALA A 16 -1.96 -6.85 -13.81
CA ALA A 16 -1.94 -5.39 -13.82
C ALA A 16 -2.76 -4.78 -14.98
N LEU A 17 -2.77 -5.46 -16.13
CA LEU A 17 -3.54 -5.05 -17.31
C LEU A 17 -5.06 -5.11 -17.11
N ASP A 18 -5.56 -5.89 -16.15
CA ASP A 18 -7.00 -5.91 -15.83
C ASP A 18 -7.49 -4.55 -15.31
N ALA A 19 -6.60 -3.72 -14.77
CA ALA A 19 -6.92 -2.37 -14.34
C ALA A 19 -7.02 -1.35 -15.50
N ALA A 20 -6.49 -1.68 -16.68
CA ALA A 20 -6.37 -0.73 -17.80
C ALA A 20 -7.70 -0.07 -18.20
N PRO A 21 -8.83 -0.80 -18.35
CA PRO A 21 -10.10 -0.19 -18.72
C PRO A 21 -10.57 0.90 -17.75
N TRP A 22 -10.17 0.84 -16.48
CA TRP A 22 -10.51 1.86 -15.48
C TRP A 22 -9.51 3.02 -15.51
N LEU A 23 -8.22 2.72 -15.62
CA LEU A 23 -7.15 3.70 -15.55
C LEU A 23 -7.04 4.58 -16.81
N GLU A 24 -7.28 4.03 -18.01
CA GLU A 24 -7.14 4.77 -19.29
C GLU A 24 -7.95 6.07 -19.34
N HIS A 25 -9.04 6.14 -18.58
CA HIS A 25 -9.89 7.33 -18.47
C HIS A 25 -9.15 8.55 -17.92
N PHE A 26 -8.13 8.35 -17.08
CA PHE A 26 -7.43 9.44 -16.39
C PHE A 26 -5.90 9.28 -16.33
N CYS A 27 -5.36 8.18 -16.86
CA CYS A 27 -3.94 7.86 -16.92
C CYS A 27 -3.47 7.54 -18.33
N ASP A 28 -2.22 7.91 -18.66
CA ASP A 28 -1.48 7.31 -19.75
C ASP A 28 -0.87 6.00 -19.24
N LEU A 29 -0.98 4.93 -20.04
CA LEU A 29 -0.50 3.60 -19.69
C LEU A 29 0.57 3.13 -20.68
N GLU A 30 1.64 2.54 -20.17
CA GLU A 30 2.66 1.86 -20.97
C GLU A 30 2.87 0.44 -20.40
N ALA A 31 2.43 -0.57 -21.15
CA ALA A 31 2.61 -1.96 -20.77
C ALA A 31 4.10 -2.35 -20.85
N ARG A 32 4.56 -3.14 -19.88
CA ARG A 32 5.91 -3.69 -19.81
C ARG A 32 5.89 -5.18 -20.15
N SER A 33 7.04 -5.72 -20.55
CA SER A 33 7.17 -7.14 -20.91
C SER A 33 7.10 -8.10 -19.72
N ASP A 34 7.25 -7.59 -18.50
CA ASP A 34 7.17 -8.34 -17.25
C ASP A 34 5.74 -8.45 -16.68
N GLY A 35 4.74 -7.96 -17.42
CA GLY A 35 3.34 -7.96 -16.99
C GLY A 35 2.97 -6.78 -16.10
N SER A 36 3.90 -5.86 -15.80
CA SER A 36 3.58 -4.59 -15.15
C SER A 36 3.10 -3.54 -16.15
N ILE A 37 2.51 -2.47 -15.63
CA ILE A 37 2.16 -1.27 -16.40
C ILE A 37 2.73 -0.03 -15.72
N ASP A 38 3.32 0.84 -16.51
CA ASP A 38 3.62 2.19 -16.07
C ASP A 38 2.35 3.04 -16.18
N VAL A 39 2.06 3.79 -15.12
CA VAL A 39 0.86 4.60 -14.98
C VAL A 39 1.29 6.05 -14.79
N CYS A 40 0.88 6.93 -15.71
CA CYS A 40 1.09 8.37 -15.60
C CYS A 40 -0.27 9.07 -15.44
N VAL A 41 -0.57 9.55 -14.23
CA VAL A 41 -1.86 10.18 -13.91
C VAL A 41 -1.96 11.56 -14.56
N ARG A 42 -2.83 11.68 -15.57
CA ARG A 42 -3.14 12.97 -16.23
C ARG A 42 -4.16 13.80 -15.45
N ASN A 43 -5.11 13.14 -14.79
CA ASN A 43 -6.19 13.80 -14.06
C ASN A 43 -6.39 13.24 -12.63
N PRO A 44 -5.71 13.80 -11.62
CA PRO A 44 -5.85 13.37 -10.22
C PRO A 44 -7.26 13.52 -9.64
N SER A 45 -8.10 14.38 -10.21
CA SER A 45 -9.48 14.55 -9.71
C SER A 45 -10.35 13.31 -9.90
N ALA A 46 -9.99 12.44 -10.86
CA ALA A 46 -10.67 11.16 -11.08
C ALA A 46 -10.53 10.20 -9.89
N VAL A 47 -9.51 10.38 -9.05
CA VAL A 47 -9.29 9.61 -7.80
C VAL A 47 -9.56 10.44 -6.55
N GLY A 48 -10.28 11.56 -6.68
CA GLY A 48 -10.73 12.38 -5.54
C GLY A 48 -9.74 13.42 -5.03
N LEU A 49 -8.66 13.71 -5.78
CA LEU A 49 -7.71 14.76 -5.41
C LEU A 49 -8.03 16.09 -6.11
N PRO A 50 -8.33 17.17 -5.37
CA PRO A 50 -8.45 18.49 -5.99
C PRO A 50 -7.09 18.87 -6.60
N TYR A 51 -7.12 19.25 -7.88
CA TYR A 51 -5.99 19.59 -8.76
C TYR A 51 -4.64 19.74 -8.04
N LEU A 52 -3.83 18.68 -8.05
CA LEU A 52 -2.45 18.74 -7.56
C LEU A 52 -1.64 19.58 -8.54
N GLN A 53 -1.06 20.68 -8.05
CA GLN A 53 -0.31 21.58 -8.95
C GLN A 53 1.05 21.02 -9.40
N GLN A 54 1.61 19.95 -8.82
CA GLN A 54 3.02 19.59 -9.08
C GLN A 54 3.42 18.10 -8.94
N ALA A 55 2.50 17.15 -8.74
CA ALA A 55 2.90 15.74 -8.68
C ALA A 55 3.33 15.25 -10.07
N GLU A 56 4.46 14.54 -10.17
CA GLU A 56 4.86 13.91 -11.45
C GLU A 56 3.90 12.80 -11.88
N GLY A 57 3.14 12.24 -10.91
CA GLY A 57 2.03 11.33 -11.18
C GLY A 57 2.44 9.99 -11.80
N ARG A 58 3.72 9.60 -11.70
CA ARG A 58 4.26 8.37 -12.29
C ARG A 58 4.34 7.25 -11.26
N PHE A 59 3.73 6.13 -11.62
CA PHE A 59 3.69 4.92 -10.83
C PHE A 59 3.96 3.72 -11.74
N ASN A 60 4.28 2.60 -11.12
CA ASN A 60 4.21 1.29 -11.77
C ASN A 60 3.24 0.43 -10.96
N LEU A 61 2.42 -0.33 -11.68
CA LEU A 61 1.52 -1.35 -11.14
C LEU A 61 1.98 -2.68 -11.71
N GLY A 62 2.38 -3.61 -10.85
CA GLY A 62 2.89 -4.91 -11.29
C GLY A 62 2.54 -6.03 -10.32
N PRO A 63 2.68 -7.29 -10.77
CA PRO A 63 2.56 -8.43 -9.88
C PRO A 63 3.69 -8.42 -8.85
N GLU A 64 3.37 -8.80 -7.63
CA GLU A 64 4.35 -9.11 -6.58
C GLU A 64 4.13 -10.53 -6.11
N VAL A 65 5.21 -11.18 -5.69
CA VAL A 65 5.12 -12.50 -5.08
C VAL A 65 4.68 -12.32 -3.64
N ILE A 66 3.49 -12.81 -3.32
CA ILE A 66 3.11 -13.00 -1.92
C ILE A 66 4.09 -14.03 -1.36
N ASP A 67 4.97 -13.61 -0.44
CA ASP A 67 5.89 -14.51 0.24
C ASP A 67 5.05 -15.51 1.04
N ASP A 68 4.88 -16.69 0.45
CA ASP A 68 4.11 -17.81 0.96
C ASP A 68 4.97 -18.74 1.82
N GLY A 69 6.14 -18.26 2.27
CA GLY A 69 7.06 -18.98 3.15
C GLY A 69 6.23 -19.84 4.07
N GLU A 70 6.42 -21.17 4.03
CA GLU A 70 5.43 -22.26 4.23
C GLU A 70 4.57 -22.22 5.53
N GLN A 71 4.72 -21.16 6.34
CA GLN A 71 4.12 -20.87 7.63
C GLN A 71 3.54 -19.44 7.77
N ALA A 72 3.55 -18.58 6.75
CA ALA A 72 2.91 -17.27 6.82
C ALA A 72 1.38 -17.45 6.88
N ALA A 73 0.88 -17.70 8.09
CA ALA A 73 -0.54 -17.58 8.36
C ALA A 73 -0.96 -16.15 8.00
N PHE A 74 -2.15 -16.00 7.42
CA PHE A 74 -2.80 -14.70 7.23
C PHE A 74 -3.74 -14.47 8.41
N PRO A 75 -3.25 -14.11 9.61
CA PRO A 75 -4.04 -14.10 10.82
C PRO A 75 -5.26 -13.19 10.70
N GLY A 76 -6.44 -13.76 10.93
CA GLY A 76 -7.70 -13.03 10.86
C GLY A 76 -8.28 -12.93 9.44
N LEU A 77 -7.63 -13.44 8.40
CA LEU A 77 -8.29 -13.63 7.11
C LEU A 77 -8.95 -15.01 7.06
N ASP A 78 -10.21 -15.03 6.61
CA ASP A 78 -10.94 -16.29 6.38
C ASP A 78 -10.40 -17.05 5.17
N THR A 79 -9.78 -16.33 4.23
CA THR A 79 -9.20 -16.87 3.00
C THR A 79 -7.92 -16.10 2.67
N PRO A 80 -6.82 -16.78 2.34
CA PRO A 80 -5.60 -16.09 1.92
C PRO A 80 -5.80 -15.32 0.61
N PRO A 81 -5.03 -14.25 0.36
CA PRO A 81 -5.04 -13.59 -0.94
C PRO A 81 -4.59 -14.55 -2.05
N ALA A 82 -5.22 -14.46 -3.21
CA ALA A 82 -4.92 -15.30 -4.37
C ALA A 82 -3.75 -14.76 -5.23
N ALA A 83 -3.49 -13.45 -5.12
CA ALA A 83 -2.43 -12.72 -5.80
C ALA A 83 -2.19 -11.38 -5.11
N GLU A 84 -1.03 -10.77 -5.37
CA GLU A 84 -0.72 -9.40 -4.99
C GLU A 84 -0.34 -8.58 -6.21
N LEU A 85 -0.88 -7.35 -6.28
CA LEU A 85 -0.36 -6.32 -7.16
C LEU A 85 0.25 -5.21 -6.30
N VAL A 86 1.45 -4.77 -6.63
CA VAL A 86 2.08 -3.63 -5.96
C VAL A 86 1.98 -2.40 -6.85
N VAL A 87 1.57 -1.29 -6.25
CA VAL A 87 1.69 0.04 -6.84
C VAL A 87 2.86 0.75 -6.16
N PHE A 88 3.89 1.14 -6.92
CA PHE A 88 4.97 1.95 -6.37
C PHE A 88 5.12 3.28 -7.12
N ALA A 89 5.48 4.33 -6.40
CA ALA A 89 5.75 5.63 -6.99
C ALA A 89 7.21 5.76 -7.41
N TYR A 90 7.49 6.37 -8.56
CA TYR A 90 8.88 6.64 -8.98
C TYR A 90 9.57 7.69 -8.10
N CYS A 91 8.77 8.57 -7.50
CA CYS A 91 9.20 9.70 -6.68
C CYS A 91 8.57 9.61 -5.27
N SER A 92 9.28 10.12 -4.26
CA SER A 92 8.87 10.05 -2.85
C SER A 92 8.67 11.46 -2.27
N GLY A 93 7.58 12.11 -2.64
CA GLY A 93 7.16 13.38 -2.05
C GLY A 93 5.77 13.29 -1.40
N PRO A 94 5.39 14.28 -0.57
CA PRO A 94 4.08 14.26 0.11
C PRO A 94 2.89 14.18 -0.85
N GLN A 95 3.00 14.76 -2.05
CA GLN A 95 1.96 14.69 -3.07
C GLN A 95 1.91 13.31 -3.72
N GLU A 96 3.07 12.69 -3.98
CA GLU A 96 3.17 11.34 -4.53
C GLU A 96 2.61 10.30 -3.58
N HIS A 97 2.89 10.39 -2.27
CA HIS A 97 2.27 9.50 -1.28
C HIS A 97 0.74 9.64 -1.30
N ARG A 98 0.22 10.88 -1.35
CA ARG A 98 -1.24 11.12 -1.39
C ARG A 98 -1.85 10.55 -2.66
N LEU A 99 -1.26 10.84 -3.81
CA LEU A 99 -1.73 10.34 -5.09
C LEU A 99 -1.66 8.81 -5.16
N LEU A 100 -0.59 8.20 -4.64
CA LEU A 100 -0.45 6.75 -4.51
C LEU A 100 -1.58 6.16 -3.65
N GLY A 101 -1.86 6.75 -2.48
CA GLY A 101 -2.94 6.26 -1.60
C GLY A 101 -4.33 6.38 -2.23
N HIS A 102 -4.61 7.48 -2.95
CA HIS A 102 -5.86 7.64 -3.68
C HIS A 102 -5.99 6.65 -4.86
N LEU A 103 -4.89 6.40 -5.58
CA LEU A 103 -4.85 5.41 -6.65
C LEU A 103 -5.05 3.98 -6.09
N ALA A 104 -4.40 3.65 -4.97
CA ALA A 104 -4.56 2.38 -4.29
C ALA A 104 -6.00 2.18 -3.78
N LEU A 105 -6.61 3.22 -3.21
CA LEU A 105 -8.01 3.17 -2.79
C LEU A 105 -8.94 2.90 -3.99
N PHE A 106 -8.73 3.61 -5.10
CA PHE A 106 -9.49 3.40 -6.33
C PHE A 106 -9.36 1.97 -6.86
N LEU A 107 -8.15 1.41 -6.88
CA LEU A 107 -7.92 0.05 -7.35
C LEU A 107 -8.48 -1.00 -6.39
N ALA A 108 -8.32 -0.80 -5.07
CA ALA A 108 -8.86 -1.69 -4.05
C ALA A 108 -10.38 -1.77 -4.13
N GLU A 109 -11.07 -0.67 -4.41
CA GLU A 109 -12.54 -0.67 -4.62
C GLU A 109 -12.95 -1.51 -5.83
N ARG A 110 -12.15 -1.51 -6.91
CA ARG A 110 -12.47 -2.22 -8.15
C ARG A 110 -12.16 -3.71 -8.08
N PHE A 111 -11.06 -4.06 -7.44
CA PHE A 111 -10.64 -5.44 -7.27
C PHE A 111 -11.22 -6.11 -6.01
N GLY A 112 -11.85 -5.35 -5.12
CA GLY A 112 -12.24 -5.87 -3.80
C GLY A 112 -11.03 -6.25 -2.94
N ALA A 113 -9.91 -5.55 -3.11
CA ALA A 113 -8.63 -5.89 -2.50
C ALA A 113 -8.51 -5.38 -1.06
N LEU A 114 -7.71 -6.07 -0.25
CA LEU A 114 -7.11 -5.49 0.95
C LEU A 114 -5.84 -4.72 0.58
N ILE A 115 -5.43 -3.81 1.45
CA ILE A 115 -4.30 -2.92 1.20
C ILE A 115 -3.18 -3.26 2.16
N ASP A 116 -2.07 -3.76 1.64
CA ASP A 116 -0.83 -3.97 2.38
C ASP A 116 0.02 -2.70 2.36
N PHE A 117 0.31 -2.17 3.54
CA PHE A 117 1.08 -0.94 3.71
C PHE A 117 2.61 -1.15 3.70
N GLY A 118 3.10 -2.38 3.52
CA GLY A 118 4.53 -2.70 3.49
C GLY A 118 5.27 -2.43 4.80
N GLY A 119 4.54 -2.33 5.92
CA GLY A 119 5.08 -2.04 7.24
C GLY A 119 4.08 -1.43 8.22
N MET A 120 4.58 -1.02 9.37
CA MET A 120 3.77 -0.46 10.46
C MET A 120 3.45 1.03 10.22
N LEU A 121 2.19 1.38 10.01
CA LEU A 121 1.77 2.78 9.83
C LEU A 121 2.00 3.66 11.06
N GLY A 122 2.39 4.92 10.86
CA GLY A 122 2.78 5.83 11.95
C GLY A 122 4.13 5.48 12.58
N TYR A 123 4.69 4.30 12.30
CA TYR A 123 6.04 3.93 12.67
C TYR A 123 7.01 4.58 11.68
N ARG A 124 7.48 5.78 12.00
CA ARG A 124 8.61 6.37 11.27
C ARG A 124 9.82 5.49 11.57
N TYR A 125 10.30 4.72 10.58
CA TYR A 125 11.61 4.07 10.57
C TYR A 125 12.70 5.15 10.67
N ALA A 126 12.78 5.79 11.82
CA ALA A 126 14.00 6.40 12.25
C ALA A 126 14.91 5.20 12.57
N GLY A 127 16.01 5.04 11.83
CA GLY A 127 17.11 4.12 12.19
C GLY A 127 17.79 4.55 13.50
N HIS A 128 16.99 4.87 14.52
CA HIS A 128 17.31 5.61 15.72
C HIS A 128 16.66 4.99 16.95
N CYS A 129 15.88 3.91 16.83
CA CYS A 129 15.59 3.09 18.00
C CYS A 129 16.91 2.41 18.38
N ARG A 130 17.53 2.90 19.46
CA ARG A 130 18.80 2.41 19.98
C ARG A 130 18.60 1.26 20.95
N THR A 131 17.38 1.11 21.47
CA THR A 131 17.02 0.05 22.43
C THR A 131 15.77 -0.72 22.04
N VAL A 132 15.60 -1.89 22.67
CA VAL A 132 14.42 -2.76 22.52
C VAL A 132 13.17 -2.07 23.07
N GLU A 133 13.31 -1.34 24.17
CA GLU A 133 12.22 -0.60 24.82
C GLU A 133 11.71 0.54 23.94
N GLU A 134 12.61 1.28 23.28
CA GLU A 134 12.23 2.32 22.32
C GLU A 134 11.47 1.75 21.13
N LYS A 135 11.95 0.62 20.58
CA LYS A 135 11.25 -0.09 19.50
C LYS A 135 9.85 -0.54 19.94
N ALA A 136 9.74 -1.13 21.13
CA ALA A 136 8.46 -1.58 21.68
C ALA A 136 7.48 -0.42 21.92
N ALA A 137 7.95 0.70 22.47
CA ALA A 137 7.12 1.90 22.66
C ALA A 137 6.60 2.45 21.33
N ARG A 138 7.46 2.53 20.30
CA ARG A 138 7.06 2.98 18.96
C ARG A 138 6.07 2.05 18.27
N LEU A 139 6.22 0.74 18.45
CA LEU A 139 5.23 -0.23 17.95
C LEU A 139 3.88 -0.06 18.68
N ALA A 140 3.90 0.19 19.99
CA ALA A 140 2.68 0.46 20.74
C ALA A 140 1.99 1.76 20.29
N GLU A 141 2.74 2.83 20.02
CA GLU A 141 2.23 4.08 19.45
C GLU A 141 1.60 3.86 18.06
N SER A 142 2.28 3.10 17.19
CA SER A 142 1.76 2.74 15.86
C SER A 142 0.44 1.98 15.96
N ARG A 143 0.36 0.96 16.82
CA ARG A 143 -0.86 0.19 17.05
C ARG A 143 -2.00 1.04 17.63
N ALA A 144 -1.68 1.92 18.58
CA ALA A 144 -2.65 2.83 19.16
C ALA A 144 -3.19 3.82 18.12
N LEU A 145 -2.33 4.34 17.24
CA LEU A 145 -2.74 5.23 16.15
C LEU A 145 -3.75 4.54 15.23
N VAL A 146 -3.40 3.35 14.72
CA VAL A 146 -4.28 2.67 13.74
C VAL A 146 -5.57 2.19 14.35
N ALA A 147 -5.58 1.83 15.64
CA ALA A 147 -6.80 1.42 16.37
C ALA A 147 -7.81 2.57 16.54
N LEU A 148 -7.41 3.83 16.37
CA LEU A 148 -8.29 4.99 16.45
C LEU A 148 -8.96 5.33 15.12
N LEU A 149 -8.50 4.76 14.01
CA LEU A 149 -9.05 5.03 12.68
C LEU A 149 -10.23 4.10 12.37
N PRO A 150 -11.28 4.59 11.69
CA PRO A 150 -12.34 3.75 11.14
C PRO A 150 -11.81 2.66 10.20
N GLY A 151 -12.65 1.64 9.95
CA GLY A 151 -12.32 0.49 9.12
C GLY A 151 -11.56 -0.61 9.85
N ARG A 152 -11.18 -1.64 9.09
CA ARG A 152 -10.44 -2.79 9.59
C ARG A 152 -8.96 -2.68 9.25
N VAL A 153 -8.11 -3.00 10.22
CA VAL A 153 -6.66 -3.20 10.03
C VAL A 153 -6.21 -4.45 10.76
N LEU A 154 -5.35 -5.22 10.12
CA LEU A 154 -4.72 -6.42 10.64
C LEU A 154 -3.21 -6.23 10.66
N GLU A 155 -2.53 -6.91 11.59
CA GLU A 155 -1.08 -6.95 11.63
C GLU A 155 -0.63 -8.29 11.03
N MET A 156 0.06 -8.24 9.90
CA MET A 156 0.51 -9.40 9.13
C MET A 156 2.01 -9.60 9.35
N PRO A 157 2.43 -10.75 9.90
CA PRO A 157 3.85 -11.05 9.99
C PRO A 157 4.40 -11.34 8.60
N PHE A 158 5.63 -10.91 8.34
CA PHE A 158 6.39 -11.30 7.15
C PHE A 158 7.81 -11.68 7.56
N GLU A 159 8.42 -12.61 6.83
CA GLU A 159 9.78 -13.03 7.10
C GLU A 159 10.78 -11.95 6.68
N ILE A 160 11.72 -11.67 7.56
CA ILE A 160 12.94 -10.91 7.31
C ILE A 160 14.09 -11.93 7.29
N GLU A 161 15.20 -11.57 6.64
CA GLU A 161 16.44 -12.35 6.66
C GLU A 161 16.77 -12.93 8.06
N ASP A 162 17.28 -14.17 8.08
CA ASP A 162 17.68 -14.93 9.26
C ASP A 162 16.54 -15.36 10.23
N GLY A 163 15.33 -15.59 9.71
CA GLY A 163 14.19 -16.10 10.50
C GLY A 163 13.64 -15.09 11.51
N LEU A 164 13.99 -13.81 11.33
CA LEU A 164 13.37 -12.70 12.04
C LEU A 164 12.04 -12.36 11.35
N TYR A 165 11.06 -11.88 12.12
CA TYR A 165 9.78 -11.45 11.54
C TYR A 165 9.60 -9.95 11.66
N GLY A 166 9.18 -9.35 10.55
CA GLY A 166 8.61 -8.02 10.47
C GLY A 166 7.09 -8.09 10.60
N TYR A 167 6.47 -6.91 10.65
CA TYR A 167 5.02 -6.78 10.62
C TYR A 167 4.63 -5.68 9.64
N SER A 168 3.60 -5.97 8.86
CA SER A 168 2.91 -5.00 8.03
C SER A 168 1.49 -4.78 8.54
N HIS A 169 0.98 -3.56 8.42
CA HIS A 169 -0.46 -3.35 8.51
C HIS A 169 -1.11 -3.71 7.18
N VAL A 170 -2.21 -4.46 7.26
CA VAL A 170 -3.09 -4.75 6.12
C VAL A 170 -4.50 -4.27 6.45
N GLY A 171 -4.95 -3.26 5.72
CA GLY A 171 -6.21 -2.58 5.95
C GLY A 171 -7.26 -2.82 4.88
N ASP A 172 -8.51 -2.55 5.20
CA ASP A 172 -9.57 -2.44 4.20
C ASP A 172 -9.66 -1.02 3.60
N ARG A 173 -10.55 -0.86 2.62
CA ARG A 173 -10.80 0.41 1.95
C ARG A 173 -11.30 1.52 2.89
N GLU A 174 -12.06 1.18 3.93
CA GLU A 174 -12.56 2.15 4.91
C GLU A 174 -11.39 2.70 5.73
N PHE A 175 -10.48 1.82 6.13
CA PHE A 175 -9.26 2.17 6.84
C PHE A 175 -8.34 3.05 5.98
N LEU A 176 -8.08 2.68 4.72
CA LEU A 176 -7.27 3.52 3.84
C LEU A 176 -7.90 4.91 3.62
N ALA A 177 -9.22 4.99 3.46
CA ALA A 177 -9.93 6.26 3.33
C ALA A 177 -9.78 7.13 4.59
N ALA A 178 -9.87 6.52 5.78
CA ALA A 178 -9.61 7.22 7.04
C ALA A 178 -8.14 7.67 7.16
N TRP A 179 -7.19 6.80 6.80
CA TRP A 179 -5.76 7.11 6.85
C TRP A 179 -5.39 8.26 5.91
N LEU A 180 -5.94 8.29 4.69
CA LEU A 180 -5.77 9.40 3.73
C LEU A 180 -6.19 10.76 4.29
N GLY A 181 -7.19 10.78 5.18
CA GLY A 181 -7.65 11.98 5.87
C GLY A 181 -6.77 12.41 7.05
N HIS A 182 -5.85 11.55 7.50
CA HIS A 182 -5.03 11.82 8.67
C HIS A 182 -3.93 12.86 8.37
N PRO A 183 -3.63 13.80 9.28
CA PRO A 183 -2.60 14.84 9.07
C PRO A 183 -1.19 14.25 8.85
N ASP A 184 -0.90 13.10 9.47
CA ASP A 184 0.36 12.38 9.31
C ASP A 184 0.34 11.33 8.18
N PHE A 185 -0.64 11.38 7.28
CA PHE A 185 -0.74 10.42 6.18
C PHE A 185 0.58 10.30 5.42
N ARG A 186 1.08 9.07 5.36
CA ARG A 186 2.23 8.68 4.55
C ARG A 186 2.20 7.17 4.31
N LEU A 187 2.59 6.76 3.10
CA LEU A 187 2.86 5.36 2.77
C LEU A 187 4.35 5.04 3.00
N ILE A 188 4.68 3.76 3.13
CA ILE A 188 6.03 3.30 3.51
C ILE A 188 6.89 3.11 2.27
#